data_AF-A0A518IWP7-F1
#
_entry.id   AF-A0A518IWP7-F1
#
_cell.length_a   1.000
_cell.length_b   1.000
_cell.length_c   1.000
_cell.angle_alpha   90.00
_cell.angle_beta   90.00
_cell.angle_gamma   90.00
#
_symmetry.space_group_name_H-M   'P 1'
#
loop_
_entity.id
_entity.type
_entity.pdbx_description
1 polymer ?
#
loop_
_entity_poly.entity_id
_entity_poly.type
_entity_poly.pdbx_seq_one_letter_code
_entity_poly.pdbx_strand_id
1 'polypeptide(L)'
;MNMDRWSQKNDWLNQYNEMLVEETHGLVQQLWLDAEGDSAVVHGRAASYYAVQLAIRATQTFGHRHPVFDETRLSLTVAQRQLKLTIPHRRRKGRASTQADTRQRELTLVS
;
A
#
# COMPACT_ATOMS: atom_id res chain seq x y z
N MET A 1 -24.44 5.80 -18.39
CA MET A 1 -24.04 5.48 -17.01
C MET A 1 -22.51 5.36 -16.89
N ASN A 2 -21.76 6.44 -17.16
CA ASN A 2 -20.29 6.45 -17.06
C ASN A 2 -19.76 7.62 -16.19
N MET A 3 -20.59 8.65 -16.01
CA MET A 3 -20.26 9.87 -15.27
C MET A 3 -20.21 9.61 -13.75
N ASP A 4 -21.16 8.83 -13.22
CA ASP A 4 -21.22 8.52 -11.79
C ASP A 4 -20.01 7.71 -11.31
N ARG A 5 -19.53 6.77 -12.14
CA ARG A 5 -18.37 5.93 -11.82
C ARG A 5 -17.06 6.71 -11.87
N TRP A 6 -16.96 7.69 -12.77
CA TRP A 6 -15.81 8.59 -12.83
C TRP A 6 -15.77 9.55 -11.64
N SER A 7 -16.90 10.17 -11.29
CA SER A 7 -17.02 11.03 -10.10
C SER A 7 -16.63 10.26 -8.84
N GLN A 8 -17.16 9.05 -8.67
CA GLN A 8 -16.85 8.19 -7.53
C GLN A 8 -15.36 7.84 -7.42
N LYS A 9 -14.70 7.51 -8.54
CA LYS A 9 -13.25 7.23 -8.55
C LYS A 9 -12.44 8.47 -8.19
N ASN A 10 -12.83 9.64 -8.70
CA ASN A 10 -12.12 10.88 -8.42
C ASN A 10 -12.28 11.31 -6.95
N ASP A 11 -13.49 11.23 -6.41
CA ASP A 11 -13.78 11.52 -5.00
C ASP A 11 -13.00 10.57 -4.07
N TRP A 12 -12.91 9.29 -4.46
CA TRP A 12 -12.10 8.31 -3.76
C TRP A 12 -10.61 8.67 -3.77
N LEU A 13 -10.06 9.10 -4.91
CA LEU A 13 -8.65 9.50 -5.01
C LEU A 13 -8.35 10.74 -4.17
N ASN A 14 -9.27 11.71 -4.13
CA ASN A 14 -9.13 12.91 -3.29
C ASN A 14 -9.10 12.55 -1.80
N GLN A 15 -10.06 11.74 -1.34
CA GLN A 15 -10.10 11.25 0.04
C GLN A 15 -8.84 10.42 0.38
N TYR A 16 -8.38 9.62 -0.58
CA TYR A 16 -7.21 8.79 -0.39
C TYR A 16 -5.92 9.63 -0.24
N ASN A 17 -5.79 10.67 -1.05
CA ASN A 17 -4.68 11.62 -0.99
C ASN A 17 -4.64 12.35 0.36
N GLU A 18 -5.77 12.88 0.83
CA GLU A 18 -5.87 13.54 2.14
C GLU A 18 -5.47 12.61 3.28
N MET A 19 -6.03 11.40 3.30
CA MET A 19 -5.73 10.40 4.32
C MET A 19 -4.25 9.97 4.30
N LEU A 20 -3.64 9.81 3.11
CA LEU A 20 -2.22 9.47 3.00
C LEU A 20 -1.33 10.56 3.59
N VAL A 21 -1.66 11.84 3.37
CA VAL A 21 -0.89 12.95 3.94
C VAL A 21 -1.00 12.94 5.47
N GLU A 22 -2.19 12.72 6.00
CA GLU A 22 -2.45 12.68 7.45
C GLU A 22 -1.73 11.49 8.13
N GLU A 23 -1.95 10.26 7.65
CA GLU A 23 -1.42 9.03 8.24
C GLU A 23 0.10 8.87 8.06
N THR A 24 0.68 9.53 7.06
CA THR A 24 2.14 9.59 6.89
C THR A 24 2.76 10.82 7.56
N HIS A 25 1.96 11.68 8.18
CA HIS A 25 2.39 12.95 8.78
C HIS A 25 3.22 13.83 7.83
N GLY A 26 2.88 13.83 6.54
CA GLY A 26 3.62 14.54 5.51
C GLY A 26 5.03 14.00 5.21
N LEU A 27 5.40 12.82 5.72
CA LEU A 27 6.70 12.20 5.46
C LEU A 27 6.81 11.60 4.05
N VAL A 28 5.69 11.51 3.32
CA VAL A 28 5.67 11.26 1.88
C VAL A 28 5.32 12.56 1.16
N GLN A 29 6.32 13.14 0.50
CA GLN A 29 6.22 14.42 -0.21
C GLN A 29 5.96 14.22 -1.70
N GLN A 30 5.59 15.29 -2.40
CA GLN A 30 5.32 15.28 -3.84
C GLN A 30 4.31 14.19 -4.21
N LEU A 31 3.33 14.00 -3.33
CA LEU A 31 2.36 12.93 -3.41
C LEU A 31 1.32 13.27 -4.47
N TRP A 32 1.08 12.35 -5.40
CA TRP A 32 0.01 12.46 -6.38
C TRP A 32 -0.53 11.09 -6.72
N LEU A 33 -1.80 11.05 -7.09
CA LEU A 33 -2.54 9.83 -7.34
C LEU A 33 -3.13 9.86 -8.75
N ASP A 34 -3.24 8.67 -9.33
CA ASP A 34 -3.92 8.47 -10.61
C ASP A 34 -4.66 7.13 -10.63
N ALA A 35 -5.54 6.97 -11.61
CA ALA A 35 -6.29 5.74 -11.87
C ALA A 35 -5.80 5.09 -13.17
N GLU A 36 -5.21 3.90 -13.05
CA GLU A 36 -4.86 3.06 -14.18
C GLU A 36 -5.79 1.83 -14.23
N GLY A 37 -6.85 1.92 -15.03
CA GLY A 37 -7.86 0.86 -15.13
C GLY A 37 -8.58 0.63 -13.80
N ASP A 38 -8.34 -0.53 -13.19
CA ASP A 38 -8.90 -0.93 -11.88
C ASP A 38 -7.87 -0.84 -10.74
N SER A 39 -6.74 -0.15 -10.98
CA SER A 39 -5.72 0.15 -9.98
C SER A 39 -5.66 1.64 -9.68
N ALA A 40 -5.55 1.98 -8.39
CA ALA A 40 -5.10 3.31 -7.99
C ALA A 40 -3.57 3.31 -7.93
N VAL A 41 -2.91 4.33 -8.47
CA VAL A 41 -1.45 4.46 -8.45
C VAL A 41 -1.09 5.67 -7.60
N VAL A 42 -0.23 5.46 -6.61
CA VAL A 42 0.31 6.50 -5.74
C VAL A 42 1.76 6.73 -6.09
N HIS A 43 2.10 7.98 -6.34
CA HIS A 43 3.46 8.43 -6.55
C HIS A 43 3.88 9.35 -5.43
N GLY A 44 5.17 9.35 -5.09
CA GLY A 44 5.69 10.28 -4.11
C GLY A 44 7.14 10.02 -3.73
N ARG A 45 7.67 10.88 -2.86
CA ARG A 45 9.01 10.79 -2.28
C ARG A 45 8.89 10.57 -0.78
N ALA A 46 9.26 9.38 -0.33
CA ALA A 46 9.27 9.03 1.08
C ALA A 46 10.59 9.50 1.73
N ALA A 47 10.48 10.15 2.89
CA ALA A 47 11.64 10.59 3.66
C ALA A 47 12.48 9.42 4.19
N SER A 48 11.86 8.26 4.40
CA SER A 48 12.50 7.05 4.93
C SER A 48 11.69 5.79 4.61
N TYR A 49 12.25 4.61 4.86
CA TYR A 49 11.49 3.36 4.80
C TYR A 49 10.38 3.28 5.85
N TYR A 50 10.51 4.01 6.96
CA TYR A 50 9.42 4.14 7.93
C TYR A 50 8.22 4.88 7.33
N ALA A 51 8.45 5.97 6.58
CA ALA A 51 7.38 6.65 5.86
C ALA A 51 6.70 5.74 4.82
N VAL A 52 7.46 4.86 4.16
CA VAL A 52 6.91 3.82 3.27
C VAL A 52 6.02 2.85 4.06
N GLN A 53 6.44 2.40 5.25
CA GLN A 53 5.64 1.51 6.10
C GLN A 53 4.32 2.16 6.52
N LEU A 54 4.33 3.45 6.88
CA LEU A 54 3.11 4.21 7.15
C LEU A 54 2.20 4.25 5.92
N ALA A 55 2.75 4.57 4.74
CA ALA A 55 1.98 4.60 3.50
C ALA A 55 1.35 3.23 3.19
N ILE A 56 2.08 2.13 3.35
CA ILE A 56 1.55 0.76 3.18
C ILE A 56 0.37 0.52 4.14
N ARG A 57 0.53 0.83 5.42
CA ARG A 57 -0.51 0.62 6.44
C ARG A 57 -1.76 1.47 6.16
N ALA A 58 -1.57 2.73 5.80
CA ALA A 58 -2.63 3.66 5.41
C ALA A 58 -3.39 3.12 4.18
N THR A 59 -2.66 2.71 3.15
CA THR A 59 -3.22 2.11 1.92
C THR A 59 -4.07 0.89 2.24
N GLN A 60 -3.54 -0.04 3.04
CA GLN A 60 -4.26 -1.25 3.44
C GLN A 60 -5.54 -0.90 4.21
N THR A 61 -5.47 0.03 5.15
CA THR A 61 -6.62 0.42 5.99
C THR A 61 -7.72 1.05 5.13
N PHE A 62 -7.34 1.98 4.25
CA PHE A 62 -8.27 2.70 3.40
C PHE A 62 -8.92 1.80 2.35
N GLY A 63 -8.13 1.01 1.63
CA GLY A 63 -8.62 0.13 0.58
C GLY A 63 -9.56 -0.97 1.07
N HIS A 64 -9.37 -1.48 2.29
CA HIS A 64 -10.33 -2.41 2.90
C HIS A 64 -11.68 -1.74 3.24
N ARG A 65 -11.67 -0.45 3.60
CA ARG A 65 -12.89 0.29 3.95
C ARG A 65 -13.64 0.80 2.71
N HIS A 66 -12.90 1.09 1.64
CA HIS A 66 -13.44 1.71 0.42
C HIS A 66 -12.96 0.95 -0.83
N PRO A 67 -13.52 -0.23 -1.16
CA PRO A 67 -13.02 -1.08 -2.24
C PRO A 67 -13.48 -0.61 -3.64
N VAL A 68 -13.11 0.61 -4.04
CA VAL A 68 -13.40 1.17 -5.38
C VAL A 68 -12.46 0.62 -6.45
N PHE A 69 -11.19 0.41 -6.08
CA PHE A 69 -10.16 -0.21 -6.90
C PHE A 69 -9.88 -1.63 -6.39
N ASP A 70 -9.40 -2.53 -7.26
CA ASP A 70 -9.05 -3.89 -6.86
C ASP A 70 -7.70 -3.94 -6.12
N GLU A 71 -6.80 -3.03 -6.48
CA GLU A 71 -5.48 -2.87 -5.88
C GLU A 71 -5.02 -1.41 -5.88
N THR A 72 -4.03 -1.12 -5.04
CA THR A 72 -3.24 0.10 -5.11
C THR A 72 -1.78 -0.22 -5.38
N ARG A 73 -1.18 0.49 -6.32
CA ARG A 73 0.25 0.45 -6.61
C ARG A 73 0.94 1.65 -5.97
N LEU A 74 1.93 1.41 -5.12
CA LEU A 74 2.78 2.43 -4.55
C LEU A 74 4.08 2.52 -5.36
N SER A 75 4.36 3.68 -5.93
CA SER A 75 5.59 4.02 -6.65
C SER A 75 6.31 5.14 -5.90
N LEU A 76 7.06 4.78 -4.87
CA LEU A 76 7.68 5.73 -3.94
C LEU A 76 9.20 5.79 -4.16
N THR A 77 9.76 6.99 -4.17
CA THR A 77 11.22 7.18 -4.13
C THR A 77 11.69 7.32 -2.69
N VAL A 78 12.64 6.50 -2.27
CA VAL A 78 13.29 6.57 -0.95
C VAL A 78 14.81 6.48 -1.11
N ALA A 79 15.56 7.44 -0.54
CA ALA A 79 17.03 7.50 -0.68
C ALA A 79 17.53 7.35 -2.14
N GLN A 80 16.88 8.04 -3.09
CA GLN A 80 17.14 7.98 -4.55
C GLN A 80 16.89 6.61 -5.22
N ARG A 81 16.25 5.67 -4.51
CA ARG A 81 15.84 4.39 -5.07
C ARG A 81 14.33 4.38 -5.24
N GLN A 82 13.87 3.91 -6.40
CA GLN A 82 12.45 3.72 -6.65
C GLN A 82 12.01 2.38 -6.05
N LEU A 83 10.98 2.43 -5.21
CA LEU A 83 10.32 1.28 -4.63
C LEU A 83 8.92 1.16 -5.24
N LYS A 84 8.63 0.00 -5.82
CA LYS A 84 7.33 -0.32 -6.41
C LYS A 84 6.69 -1.47 -5.62
N LEU A 85 5.49 -1.26 -5.12
CA LEU A 85 4.74 -2.23 -4.33
C LEU A 85 3.29 -2.29 -4.81
N THR A 86 2.68 -3.47 -4.74
CA THR A 86 1.26 -3.65 -5.04
C THR A 86 0.54 -4.13 -3.79
N ILE A 87 -0.54 -3.46 -3.42
CA ILE A 87 -1.37 -3.74 -2.26
C ILE A 87 -2.77 -4.11 -2.76
N PRO A 88 -3.15 -5.40 -2.71
CA PRO A 88 -4.49 -5.82 -3.10
C PRO A 88 -5.50 -5.45 -2.00
N HIS A 89 -6.65 -4.89 -2.39
CA HIS A 89 -7.73 -4.50 -1.46
C HIS A 89 -8.69 -5.64 -1.17
N ARG A 90 -8.80 -6.58 -2.11
CA ARG A 90 -9.51 -7.85 -1.90
C ARG A 90 -8.53 -8.88 -1.36
N ARG A 91 -8.87 -9.49 -0.23
CA ARG A 91 -8.14 -10.67 0.26
C ARG A 91 -8.24 -11.77 -0.79
N ARG A 92 -7.14 -12.02 -1.51
CA ARG A 92 -6.98 -13.26 -2.26
C ARG A 92 -7.21 -14.39 -1.25
N LYS A 93 -8.23 -15.24 -1.44
CA LYS A 93 -8.45 -16.47 -0.65
C LYS A 93 -7.36 -17.53 -0.94
N GLY A 94 -6.11 -17.10 -1.09
CA GLY A 94 -4.95 -17.96 -1.18
C GLY A 94 -4.34 -18.04 0.21
N ARG A 95 -4.64 -19.13 0.92
CA ARG A 95 -3.90 -19.54 2.10
C ARG A 95 -2.43 -19.63 1.65
N ALA A 96 -1.59 -18.69 2.06
CA ALA A 96 -0.15 -18.92 1.97
C ALA A 96 0.12 -20.10 2.92
N SER A 97 0.36 -21.28 2.34
CA SER A 97 0.83 -22.43 3.10
C SER A 97 2.26 -22.11 3.54
N THR A 98 2.43 -21.48 4.69
CA THR A 98 3.69 -21.60 5.41
C THR A 98 3.81 -23.07 5.78
N GLN A 99 4.72 -23.80 5.10
CA GLN A 99 5.17 -25.10 5.59
C GLN A 99 5.46 -24.95 7.09
N ALA A 100 4.99 -25.92 7.87
CA ALA A 100 5.21 -25.93 9.30
C ALA A 100 6.68 -25.65 9.59
N ASP A 101 6.92 -24.59 10.35
CA ASP A 101 8.20 -24.21 10.91
C ASP A 101 8.76 -25.42 11.69
N THR A 102 9.55 -26.27 11.03
CA THR A 102 10.34 -27.32 11.68
C THR A 102 11.47 -26.63 12.42
N ARG A 103 11.13 -26.04 13.56
CA ARG A 103 12.07 -25.49 14.55
C ARG A 103 12.95 -26.62 15.08
N GLN A 104 13.97 -27.01 14.34
CA GLN A 104 15.12 -27.72 14.92
C GLN A 104 15.89 -26.72 15.76
N ARG A 105 15.55 -26.68 17.05
CA ARG A 105 16.43 -26.13 18.09
C ARG A 105 17.49 -27.17 18.38
N GLU A 106 18.62 -27.09 17.69
CA GLU A 106 19.84 -27.75 18.13
C GLU A 106 20.67 -26.71 18.89
N LEU A 107 20.55 -26.72 20.22
CA LEU A 107 21.52 -26.12 21.14
C LEU A 107 22.54 -27.20 21.46
N THR A 108 23.65 -27.23 20.72
CA THR A 108 24.80 -28.04 21.08
C THR A 108 25.53 -27.34 22.22
N LEU A 109 25.25 -27.74 23.46
CA LEU A 109 26.09 -27.43 24.60
C LEU A 109 27.32 -28.34 24.52
N VAL A 110 28.47 -27.73 24.27
CA VAL A 110 29.78 -28.37 24.35
C VAL A 110 30.06 -28.67 25.82
N SER A 111 30.44 -29.91 26.13
CA SER A 111 31.06 -30.32 27.39
C SER A 111 32.30 -31.14 27.06
#